data_AF-A0A2V9VU10-F1
#
_entry.id   AF-A0A2V9VU10-F1
#
_cell.length_a   1.000
_cell.length_b   1.000
_cell.length_c   1.000
_cell.angle_alpha   90.00
_cell.angle_beta   90.00
_cell.angle_gamma   90.00
#
_symmetry.space_group_name_H-M   'P 1'
#
loop_
_entity.id
_entity.type
_entity.pdbx_description
1 polymer ?
#
loop_
_entity_poly.entity_id
_entity_poly.type
_entity_poly.pdbx_seq_one_letter_code
_entity_poly.pdbx_strand_id
1 'polypeptide(L)'
;MNGYAAPQLHTHAVIFNITERENGGPRAIQPHSLFQSQQFATAIYQSELTYRLRQHGYEIEHGRSGAPEIKGYTQEYLDASSPRSQQIREHLEKIGHNSKEAAEIAAHSTRDKKEILSPREVLEAHRRLAEEFGNQPDAVVRAARERAQELRVPVAAPKRAQEAVTYARDKNFEREAVVDE
;
A
#
# COMPACT_ATOMS: atom_id res chain seq x y z
N MET A 1 8.36 -26.72 2.84
CA MET A 1 9.60 -26.66 2.00
C MET A 1 9.39 -25.56 0.97
N ASN A 2 10.09 -24.42 1.03
CA ASN A 2 11.54 -24.28 0.83
C ASN A 2 12.18 -23.13 1.64
N GLY A 3 11.87 -22.97 2.94
CA GLY A 3 12.54 -21.96 3.77
C GLY A 3 12.40 -20.49 3.29
N TYR A 4 11.64 -20.21 2.23
CA TYR A 4 11.53 -18.89 1.63
C TYR A 4 10.80 -17.94 2.58
N ALA A 5 11.55 -17.03 3.17
CA ALA A 5 11.03 -16.01 4.07
C ALA A 5 10.40 -14.88 3.25
N ALA A 6 9.10 -15.01 2.93
CA ALA A 6 8.37 -14.03 2.13
C ALA A 6 8.51 -12.59 2.68
N PRO A 7 8.70 -11.57 1.81
CA PRO A 7 8.73 -10.19 2.26
C PRO A 7 7.37 -9.78 2.83
N GLN A 8 7.35 -9.37 4.11
CA GLN A 8 6.15 -8.85 4.76
C GLN A 8 6.51 -7.62 5.61
N LEU A 9 6.47 -6.43 5.00
CA LEU A 9 6.72 -5.18 5.70
C LEU A 9 5.56 -4.86 6.66
N HIS A 10 5.83 -4.83 7.95
CA HIS A 10 4.87 -4.48 8.99
C HIS A 10 5.55 -3.82 10.18
N THR A 11 4.77 -3.11 10.99
CA THR A 11 5.25 -2.47 12.22
C THR A 11 4.41 -2.91 13.40
N HIS A 12 5.06 -3.30 14.49
CA HIS A 12 4.38 -3.54 15.76
C HIS A 12 4.31 -2.22 16.56
N ALA A 13 3.17 -1.55 16.49
CA ALA A 13 2.87 -0.41 17.34
C ALA A 13 2.39 -0.90 18.71
N VAL A 14 3.33 -1.11 19.63
CA VAL A 14 3.03 -1.61 20.98
C VAL A 14 2.54 -0.46 21.86
N ILE A 15 1.29 -0.54 22.31
CA ILE A 15 0.71 0.39 23.27
C ILE A 15 0.87 -0.22 24.67
N PHE A 16 1.68 0.41 25.51
CA PHE A 16 1.82 -0.01 26.91
C PHE A 16 0.51 0.21 27.65
N ASN A 17 0.13 -0.72 28.53
CA ASN A 17 -1.08 -0.60 29.35
C ASN A 17 -0.90 0.38 30.52
N ILE A 18 -0.53 1.62 30.20
CA ILE A 18 -0.35 2.71 31.14
C ILE A 18 -0.74 4.03 30.47
N THR A 19 -1.49 4.84 31.20
CA THR A 19 -1.87 6.22 30.84
C THR A 19 -1.86 7.08 32.10
N GLU A 20 -1.81 8.39 31.89
CA GLU A 20 -1.84 9.40 32.95
C GLU A 20 -3.24 10.01 33.04
N ARG A 21 -3.77 10.14 34.25
CA ARG A 21 -5.01 10.89 34.49
C ARG A 21 -4.70 12.38 34.64
N GLU A 22 -5.73 13.22 34.54
CA GLU A 22 -5.61 14.68 34.75
C GLU A 22 -4.94 15.07 36.08
N ASN A 23 -5.02 14.20 37.10
CA ASN A 23 -4.37 14.40 38.39
C ASN A 23 -2.93 13.87 38.47
N GLY A 24 -2.31 13.51 37.33
CA GLY A 24 -0.93 13.02 37.24
C GLY A 24 -0.72 11.56 37.65
N GLY A 25 -1.77 10.84 38.06
CA GLY A 25 -1.67 9.47 38.53
C GLY A 25 -1.64 8.43 37.39
N PRO A 26 -0.72 7.45 37.38
CA PRO A 26 -0.69 6.39 36.37
C PRO A 26 -1.85 5.41 36.57
N ARG A 27 -2.44 4.95 35.47
CA ARG A 27 -3.50 3.92 35.45
C ARG A 27 -3.39 3.05 34.19
N ALA A 28 -4.05 1.90 34.22
CA ALA A 28 -4.27 1.09 33.03
C ALA A 28 -5.13 1.85 32.00
N ILE A 29 -4.90 1.59 30.72
CA ILE A 29 -5.71 2.12 29.62
C ILE A 29 -7.06 1.38 29.60
N GLN A 30 -8.13 2.08 29.24
CA GLN A 30 -9.40 1.45 28.85
C GLN A 30 -9.35 1.13 27.34
N PRO A 31 -9.14 -0.14 26.92
CA PRO A 31 -8.84 -0.44 25.52
C PRO A 31 -10.06 -0.42 24.59
N HIS A 32 -11.28 -0.35 25.11
CA HIS A 32 -12.50 -0.48 24.31
C HIS A 32 -12.55 0.52 23.14
N SER A 33 -12.20 1.79 23.38
CA SER A 33 -12.18 2.83 22.34
C SER A 33 -11.11 2.59 21.27
N LEU A 34 -9.99 1.96 21.62
CA LEU A 34 -8.94 1.59 20.67
C LEU A 34 -9.45 0.53 19.69
N PHE A 35 -10.17 -0.48 20.18
CA PHE A 35 -10.77 -1.50 19.32
C PHE A 35 -11.89 -0.93 18.45
N GLN A 36 -12.74 -0.06 18.99
CA GLN A 36 -13.77 0.63 18.20
C GLN A 36 -13.17 1.47 17.06
N SER A 37 -11.99 2.09 17.29
CA SER A 37 -11.32 2.95 16.31
C SER A 37 -10.47 2.19 15.29
N GLN A 38 -10.38 0.86 15.37
CA GLN A 38 -9.45 0.07 14.55
C GLN A 38 -9.67 0.23 13.03
N GLN A 39 -10.93 0.24 12.59
CA GLN A 39 -11.27 0.41 11.18
C GLN A 39 -10.88 1.81 10.69
N PHE A 40 -11.10 2.83 11.51
CA PHE A 40 -10.72 4.20 11.21
C PHE A 40 -9.18 4.37 11.13
N ALA A 41 -8.45 3.80 12.09
CA ALA A 41 -6.99 3.79 12.06
C ALA A 41 -6.45 3.07 10.81
N THR A 42 -7.07 1.97 10.40
CA THR A 42 -6.75 1.25 9.16
C THR A 42 -6.94 2.14 7.93
N ALA A 43 -8.08 2.83 7.86
CA ALA A 43 -8.39 3.73 6.74
C ALA A 43 -7.39 4.90 6.66
N ILE A 44 -7.01 5.49 7.80
CA ILE A 44 -5.97 6.53 7.86
C ILE A 44 -4.64 5.98 7.33
N TYR A 45 -4.20 4.82 7.83
CA TYR A 45 -2.95 4.20 7.41
C TYR A 45 -2.94 3.94 5.90
N GLN A 46 -4.00 3.33 5.36
CA GLN A 46 -4.11 3.04 3.92
C GLN A 46 -4.14 4.32 3.07
N SER A 47 -4.84 5.35 3.53
CA SER A 47 -4.90 6.65 2.84
C SER A 47 -3.54 7.33 2.78
N GLU A 48 -2.84 7.39 3.91
CA GLU A 48 -1.50 7.98 4.01
C GLU A 48 -0.48 7.18 3.18
N LEU A 49 -0.54 5.85 3.24
CA LEU A 49 0.32 4.98 2.42
C LEU A 49 0.09 5.22 0.93
N THR A 50 -1.18 5.28 0.50
CA THR A 50 -1.55 5.57 -0.89
C THR A 50 -1.02 6.93 -1.33
N TYR A 51 -1.22 7.96 -0.49
CA TYR A 51 -0.74 9.31 -0.76
C TYR A 51 0.79 9.33 -0.96
N ARG A 52 1.54 8.74 -0.03
CA ARG A 52 3.01 8.68 -0.11
C ARG A 52 3.51 7.89 -1.31
N LEU A 53 2.91 6.74 -1.60
CA LEU A 53 3.27 5.95 -2.78
C LEU A 53 3.09 6.75 -4.07
N ARG A 54 1.98 7.50 -4.21
CA ARG A 54 1.77 8.40 -5.36
C ARG A 54 2.80 9.52 -5.43
N GLN A 55 3.15 10.14 -4.31
CA GLN A 55 4.22 11.16 -4.25
C GLN A 55 5.59 10.60 -4.67
N HIS A 56 5.81 9.30 -4.49
CA HIS A 56 6.99 8.58 -4.97
C HIS A 56 6.86 8.03 -6.40
N GLY A 57 5.82 8.42 -7.14
CA GLY A 57 5.64 8.06 -8.55
C GLY A 57 5.16 6.63 -8.79
N TYR A 58 4.74 5.89 -7.75
CA TYR A 58 4.13 4.58 -7.94
C TYR A 58 2.73 4.71 -8.53
N GLU A 59 2.43 3.84 -9.49
CA GLU A 59 1.07 3.64 -9.96
C GLU A 59 0.37 2.66 -9.03
N ILE A 60 -0.86 3.01 -8.64
CA ILE A 60 -1.60 2.28 -7.61
C ILE A 60 -2.99 1.94 -8.12
N GLU A 61 -3.46 0.75 -7.79
CA GLU A 61 -4.84 0.34 -7.95
C GLU A 61 -5.50 -0.03 -6.62
N HIS A 62 -6.83 -0.12 -6.64
CA HIS A 62 -7.59 -0.48 -5.44
C HIS A 62 -7.57 -1.98 -5.26
N GLY A 63 -6.94 -2.44 -4.18
CA GLY A 63 -6.91 -3.84 -3.80
C GLY A 63 -8.20 -4.33 -3.18
N ARG A 64 -8.25 -5.64 -2.93
CA ARG A 64 -9.38 -6.29 -2.23
C ARG A 64 -9.37 -5.82 -0.77
N SER A 65 -10.29 -4.93 -0.38
CA SER A 65 -10.42 -4.27 0.94
C SER A 65 -9.84 -2.84 1.06
N GLY A 66 -9.67 -2.14 -0.06
CA GLY A 66 -9.31 -0.70 -0.04
C GLY A 66 -7.83 -0.41 0.25
N ALA A 67 -7.03 -1.45 0.52
CA ALA A 67 -5.58 -1.33 0.57
C ALA A 67 -5.03 -0.97 -0.82
N PRO A 68 -4.03 -0.07 -0.91
CA PRO A 68 -3.37 0.23 -2.17
C PRO A 68 -2.54 -0.97 -2.66
N GLU A 69 -2.69 -1.34 -3.92
CA GLU A 69 -1.83 -2.31 -4.61
C GLU A 69 -0.99 -1.59 -5.67
N ILE A 70 0.32 -1.89 -5.73
CA ILE A 70 1.24 -1.28 -6.70
C ILE A 70 1.12 -2.02 -8.04
N LYS A 71 0.91 -1.29 -9.13
CA LYS A 71 0.87 -1.86 -10.48
C LYS A 71 2.25 -2.29 -10.96
N GLY A 72 2.26 -3.23 -11.92
CA GLY A 72 3.47 -3.69 -12.60
C GLY A 72 4.01 -5.03 -12.11
N TYR A 73 3.28 -5.71 -11.21
CA TYR A 73 3.54 -7.09 -10.83
C TYR A 73 2.53 -8.03 -11.48
N THR A 74 3.00 -9.16 -11.98
CA THR A 74 2.11 -10.22 -12.47
C THR A 74 1.52 -11.00 -11.29
N GLN A 75 0.33 -11.58 -11.50
CA GLN A 75 -0.33 -12.37 -10.46
C GLN A 75 0.54 -13.57 -10.06
N GLU A 76 1.23 -14.20 -11.02
CA GLU A 76 2.13 -15.32 -10.79
C GLU A 76 3.30 -14.94 -9.88
N TYR A 77 3.88 -13.74 -10.06
CA TYR A 77 4.95 -13.24 -9.20
C TYR A 77 4.43 -12.98 -7.77
N LEU A 78 3.27 -12.34 -7.63
CA LEU A 78 2.66 -12.07 -6.33
C LEU A 78 2.33 -13.36 -5.57
N ASP A 79 1.81 -14.35 -6.28
CA ASP A 79 1.51 -15.68 -5.76
C ASP A 79 2.79 -16.41 -5.31
N ALA A 80 3.84 -16.41 -6.13
CA ALA A 80 5.13 -17.01 -5.79
C ALA A 80 5.82 -16.29 -4.61
N SER A 81 5.66 -14.97 -4.50
CA SER A 81 6.17 -14.17 -3.38
C SER A 81 5.31 -14.28 -2.11
N SER A 82 4.16 -14.96 -2.17
CA SER A 82 3.20 -15.08 -1.05
C SER A 82 2.83 -16.54 -0.71
N PRO A 83 3.81 -17.44 -0.50
CA PRO A 83 3.54 -18.88 -0.31
C PRO A 83 2.65 -19.16 0.90
N ARG A 84 2.73 -18.34 1.96
CA ARG A 84 1.87 -18.47 3.16
C ARG A 84 0.38 -18.30 2.82
N SER A 85 0.04 -17.36 1.95
CA SER A 85 -1.35 -17.12 1.56
C SER A 85 -1.92 -18.28 0.73
N GLN A 86 -1.08 -18.96 -0.07
CA GLN A 86 -1.46 -20.17 -0.78
C GLN A 86 -1.71 -21.33 0.19
N GLN A 87 -0.80 -21.58 1.13
CA GLN A 87 -0.94 -22.64 2.13
C GLN A 87 -2.22 -22.51 2.94
N ILE A 88 -2.57 -21.29 3.36
CA ILE A 88 -3.82 -21.04 4.10
C ILE A 88 -5.03 -21.36 3.21
N ARG A 89 -5.05 -20.89 1.96
CA ARG A 89 -6.15 -21.19 1.02
C ARG A 89 -6.32 -22.69 0.80
N GLU A 90 -5.23 -23.40 0.47
CA GLU A 90 -5.25 -24.86 0.26
C GLU A 90 -5.70 -25.62 1.50
N HIS A 91 -5.30 -25.18 2.70
CA HIS A 91 -5.74 -25.80 3.95
C HIS A 91 -7.23 -25.57 4.20
N LEU A 92 -7.73 -24.35 3.98
CA LEU A 92 -9.15 -24.00 4.10
C LEU A 92 -10.02 -24.80 3.13
N GLU A 93 -9.56 -24.99 1.89
CA GLU A 93 -10.22 -25.83 0.90
C GLU A 93 -10.30 -27.30 1.34
N LYS A 94 -9.21 -27.84 1.90
CA LYS A 94 -9.17 -29.23 2.41
C LYS A 94 -10.11 -29.48 3.58
N ILE A 95 -10.32 -28.50 4.45
CA ILE A 95 -11.19 -28.63 5.63
C ILE A 95 -12.65 -28.23 5.35
N GLY A 96 -12.97 -27.68 4.16
CA GLY A 96 -14.33 -27.29 3.78
C GLY A 96 -14.93 -26.14 4.60
N HIS A 97 -14.10 -25.38 5.33
CA HIS A 97 -14.52 -24.28 6.20
C HIS A 97 -13.98 -22.94 5.70
N ASN A 98 -14.86 -21.96 5.53
CA ASN A 98 -14.53 -20.61 5.06
C ASN A 98 -14.70 -19.52 6.15
N SER A 99 -14.69 -19.89 7.43
CA SER A 99 -14.84 -18.91 8.52
C SER A 99 -13.50 -18.25 8.90
N LYS A 100 -13.55 -17.07 9.54
CA LYS A 100 -12.35 -16.35 10.00
C LYS A 100 -11.58 -17.17 11.04
N GLU A 101 -12.32 -17.87 11.90
CA GLU A 101 -11.77 -18.76 12.93
C GLU A 101 -11.02 -19.95 12.29
N ALA A 102 -11.59 -20.53 11.21
CA ALA A 102 -10.93 -21.60 10.46
C ALA A 102 -9.65 -21.10 9.79
N ALA A 103 -9.63 -19.88 9.26
CA ALA A 103 -8.45 -19.27 8.66
C ALA A 103 -7.33 -19.00 9.69
N GLU A 104 -7.69 -18.59 10.90
CA GLU A 104 -6.74 -18.39 12.00
C GLU A 104 -6.13 -19.73 12.45
N ILE A 105 -6.95 -20.75 12.65
CA ILE A 105 -6.49 -22.11 12.96
C ILE A 105 -5.56 -22.63 11.86
N ALA A 106 -5.94 -22.47 10.58
CA ALA A 106 -5.13 -22.84 9.43
C ALA A 106 -3.78 -22.10 9.40
N ALA A 107 -3.77 -20.81 9.70
CA ALA A 107 -2.55 -19.99 9.71
C ALA A 107 -1.58 -20.39 10.84
N HIS A 108 -2.11 -20.93 11.94
CA HIS A 108 -1.32 -21.46 13.05
C HIS A 108 -0.84 -22.90 12.78
N SER A 109 -1.69 -23.76 12.20
CA SER A 109 -1.39 -25.17 11.95
C SER A 109 -0.44 -25.40 10.77
N THR A 110 -0.52 -24.57 9.73
CA THR A 110 0.36 -24.63 8.55
C THR A 110 1.72 -23.95 8.78
N ARG A 111 1.97 -23.46 10.00
CA ARG A 111 3.22 -22.77 10.33
C ARG A 111 4.37 -23.77 10.45
N ASP A 112 5.16 -23.88 9.39
CA ASP A 112 6.45 -24.56 9.40
C ASP A 112 7.36 -24.01 10.54
N LYS A 113 8.25 -24.87 11.07
CA LYS A 113 9.25 -24.46 12.06
C LYS A 113 10.08 -23.32 11.46
N LYS A 114 10.33 -22.27 12.26
CA LYS A 114 11.18 -21.15 11.86
C LYS A 114 12.59 -21.66 11.58
N GLU A 115 12.97 -21.73 10.31
CA GLU A 115 14.37 -21.81 9.93
C GLU A 115 15.01 -20.42 10.15
N ILE A 116 16.14 -20.39 10.86
CA ILE A 116 16.86 -19.16 11.13
C ILE A 116 17.75 -18.89 9.92
N LEU A 117 17.23 -18.13 8.96
CA LEU A 117 18.02 -17.62 7.84
C LEU A 117 18.68 -16.29 8.22
N SER A 118 19.91 -16.08 7.75
CA SER A 118 20.56 -14.78 7.84
C SER A 118 19.87 -13.75 6.92
N PRO A 119 19.96 -12.44 7.23
CA PRO A 119 19.42 -11.40 6.35
C PRO A 119 19.95 -11.47 4.91
N ARG A 120 21.19 -11.93 4.72
CA ARG A 120 21.81 -12.09 3.42
C ARG A 120 21.16 -13.21 2.62
N GLU A 121 20.94 -14.37 3.23
CA GLU A 121 20.29 -15.52 2.57
C GLU A 121 18.85 -15.18 2.16
N VAL A 122 18.12 -14.45 3.00
CA VAL A 122 16.76 -13.97 2.69
C VAL A 122 16.78 -13.04 1.47
N LEU A 123 17.69 -12.07 1.44
CA LEU A 123 17.83 -11.14 0.30
C LEU A 123 18.25 -11.86 -0.98
N GLU A 124 19.17 -12.82 -0.91
CA GLU A 124 19.57 -13.63 -2.06
C GLU A 124 18.40 -14.46 -2.60
N ALA A 125 17.59 -15.05 -1.71
CA ALA A 125 16.38 -15.78 -2.11
C ALA A 125 15.35 -14.86 -2.80
N HIS A 126 15.14 -13.64 -2.28
CA HIS A 126 14.25 -12.65 -2.90
C HIS A 126 14.74 -12.23 -4.29
N ARG A 127 16.05 -12.03 -4.46
CA ARG A 127 16.64 -11.68 -5.76
C ARG A 127 16.50 -12.80 -6.77
N ARG A 128 16.78 -14.05 -6.40
CA ARG A 128 16.58 -15.20 -7.28
C ARG A 128 15.14 -15.32 -7.74
N LEU A 129 14.18 -15.16 -6.82
CA LEU A 129 12.77 -15.13 -7.18
C LEU A 129 12.46 -13.96 -8.13
N ALA A 130 12.98 -12.76 -7.87
CA ALA A 130 12.78 -11.63 -8.79
C ALA A 130 13.35 -11.92 -10.19
N GLU A 131 14.53 -12.53 -10.28
CA GLU A 131 15.19 -12.91 -11.55
C GLU A 131 14.34 -13.90 -12.36
N GLU A 132 13.78 -14.93 -11.71
CA GLU A 132 12.88 -15.91 -12.34
C GLU A 132 11.66 -15.26 -13.00
N PHE A 133 11.22 -14.11 -12.48
CA PHE A 133 10.06 -13.37 -12.97
C PHE A 133 10.45 -12.09 -13.75
N GLY A 134 11.70 -11.98 -14.20
CA GLY A 134 12.16 -10.89 -15.07
C GLY A 134 12.47 -9.58 -14.35
N ASN A 135 12.84 -9.63 -13.07
CA ASN A 135 13.19 -8.49 -12.23
C ASN A 135 12.11 -7.39 -12.20
N GLN A 136 10.84 -7.80 -12.10
CA GLN A 136 9.69 -6.89 -11.98
C GLN A 136 9.86 -5.83 -10.87
N PRO A 137 10.37 -6.15 -9.64
CA PRO A 137 10.58 -5.14 -8.61
C PRO A 137 11.48 -3.99 -9.05
N ASP A 138 12.61 -4.29 -9.70
CA ASP A 138 13.55 -3.29 -10.19
C ASP A 138 12.92 -2.43 -11.29
N ALA A 139 12.17 -3.05 -12.20
CA ALA A 139 11.45 -2.34 -13.25
C ALA A 139 10.40 -1.38 -12.68
N VAL A 140 9.61 -1.82 -11.71
CA VAL A 140 8.58 -1.02 -11.02
C VAL A 140 9.20 0.16 -10.28
N VAL A 141 10.29 -0.08 -9.53
CA VAL A 141 10.99 0.98 -8.78
C VAL A 141 11.63 1.99 -9.73
N ARG A 142 12.23 1.55 -10.83
CA ARG A 142 12.82 2.44 -11.85
C ARG A 142 11.75 3.33 -12.47
N ALA A 143 10.65 2.76 -12.94
CA ALA A 143 9.55 3.51 -13.53
C ALA A 143 8.93 4.51 -12.53
N ALA A 144 8.80 4.12 -11.26
CA ALA A 144 8.31 5.02 -10.22
C ALA A 144 9.25 6.22 -9.99
N ARG A 145 10.57 5.99 -9.96
CA ARG A 145 11.57 7.06 -9.82
C ARG A 145 11.55 8.03 -11.01
N GLU A 146 11.42 7.51 -12.23
CA GLU A 146 11.30 8.33 -13.44
C GLU A 146 10.07 9.25 -13.36
N ARG A 147 8.89 8.70 -13.05
CA ARG A 147 7.67 9.50 -12.85
C ARG A 147 7.80 10.49 -11.69
N ALA A 148 8.44 10.11 -10.59
CA ALA A 148 8.65 11.01 -9.47
C ALA A 148 9.55 12.20 -9.83
N GLN A 149 10.48 12.03 -10.77
CA GLN A 149 11.28 13.14 -11.31
C GLN A 149 10.41 14.08 -12.16
N GLU A 150 9.55 13.53 -13.03
CA GLU A 150 8.60 14.31 -13.84
C GLU A 150 7.63 15.12 -12.96
N LEU A 151 7.10 14.51 -11.89
CA LEU A 151 6.23 15.19 -10.92
C LEU A 151 6.89 16.38 -10.21
N ARG A 152 8.23 16.38 -10.10
CA ARG A 152 9.01 17.47 -9.49
C ARG A 152 9.36 18.57 -10.46
N VAL A 153 9.25 18.34 -11.77
CA VAL A 153 9.45 19.40 -12.76
C VAL A 153 8.26 20.36 -12.62
N PRO A 154 8.48 21.64 -12.27
CA PRO A 154 7.39 22.59 -12.21
C PRO A 154 6.85 22.73 -13.63
N VAL A 155 5.64 22.23 -13.87
CA VAL A 155 4.92 22.59 -15.09
C VAL A 155 4.75 24.11 -15.00
N ALA A 156 5.31 24.84 -15.97
CA ALA A 156 5.08 26.27 -16.16
C ALA A 156 3.62 26.55 -16.60
N ALA A 157 2.66 25.87 -15.97
CA ALA A 157 1.24 25.85 -16.26
C ALA A 157 0.47 27.09 -15.78
N PRO A 158 0.74 27.71 -14.60
CA PRO A 158 -0.18 28.75 -14.11
C PRO A 158 -0.18 29.98 -15.04
N LYS A 159 0.98 30.37 -15.57
CA LYS A 159 1.08 31.49 -16.52
C LYS A 159 0.41 31.19 -17.87
N ARG A 160 0.67 30.03 -18.46
CA ARG A 160 0.08 29.66 -19.77
C ARG A 160 -1.43 29.45 -19.69
N ALA A 161 -1.95 28.89 -18.60
CA ALA A 161 -3.38 28.75 -18.38
C ALA A 161 -4.06 30.12 -18.19
N GLN A 162 -3.45 31.02 -17.41
CA GLN A 162 -3.93 32.40 -17.29
C GLN A 162 -3.87 33.16 -18.62
N GLU A 163 -2.79 33.02 -19.39
CA GLU A 163 -2.63 33.63 -20.71
C GLU A 163 -3.68 33.12 -21.69
N ALA A 164 -3.95 31.81 -21.72
CA ALA A 164 -4.97 31.23 -22.60
C ALA A 164 -6.40 31.68 -22.22
N VAL A 165 -6.73 31.74 -20.93
CA VAL A 165 -8.03 32.24 -20.45
C VAL A 165 -8.17 33.74 -20.71
N THR A 166 -7.10 34.51 -20.51
CA THR A 166 -7.08 35.96 -20.79
C THR A 166 -7.26 36.23 -22.27
N TYR A 167 -6.55 35.50 -23.14
CA TYR A 167 -6.70 35.59 -24.59
C TYR A 167 -8.12 35.23 -25.04
N ALA A 168 -8.71 34.15 -24.49
CA ALA A 168 -10.08 33.74 -24.81
C ALA A 168 -11.11 34.78 -24.36
N ARG A 169 -10.94 35.38 -23.17
CA ARG A 169 -11.76 36.51 -22.71
C ARG A 169 -11.66 37.66 -23.70
N ASP A 170 -10.45 38.13 -23.99
CA ASP A 170 -10.24 39.33 -24.80
C ASP A 170 -10.75 39.13 -26.23
N LYS A 171 -10.62 37.93 -26.82
CA LYS A 171 -11.10 37.65 -28.18
C LYS A 171 -12.57 37.32 -28.31
N ASN A 172 -13.22 36.77 -27.29
CA ASN A 172 -14.67 36.51 -27.34
C ASN A 172 -15.49 37.75 -26.98
N PHE A 173 -15.01 38.61 -26.08
CA PHE A 173 -15.70 39.86 -25.72
C PHE A 173 -15.51 40.99 -26.75
N GLU A 174 -14.53 40.90 -27.65
CA GLU A 174 -14.39 41.83 -28.80
C GLU A 174 -15.49 41.64 -29.87
N ARG A 175 -16.27 40.54 -29.85
CA ARG A 175 -17.27 40.23 -30.89
C ARG A 175 -18.73 40.27 -30.45
N GLU A 176 -19.02 40.46 -29.16
CA GLU A 176 -20.39 40.71 -28.68
C GLU A 176 -20.54 42.14 -28.17
N ALA A 177 -20.64 43.06 -29.14
CA ALA A 177 -21.22 44.38 -28.93
C ALA A 177 -22.09 44.72 -30.13
N VAL A 178 -23.21 44.01 -30.27
CA VAL A 178 -24.42 44.56 -30.89
C VAL A 178 -25.52 44.42 -29.84
N VAL A 179 -25.87 45.56 -29.26
CA VAL A 179 -27.07 45.74 -28.46
C VAL A 179 -28.19 45.98 -29.45
N ASP A 180 -29.19 45.10 -29.49
CA ASP A 180 -30.50 45.40 -30.07
C ASP A 180 -31.53 45.53 -28.94
N GLU A 181 -32.39 46.53 -29.11
CA GLU A 181 -33.31 47.23 -28.18
C GLU A 181 -34.09 46.39 -27.15
#